data_AF-A0A364NG86-F1
#
_entry.id   AF-A0A364NG86-F1
#
_cell.length_a   1.000
_cell.length_b   1.000
_cell.length_c   1.000
_cell.angle_alpha   90.00
_cell.angle_beta   90.00
_cell.angle_gamma   90.00
#
_symmetry.space_group_name_H-M   'P 1'
#
loop_
_entity.id
_entity.type
_entity.pdbx_description
1 polymer ?
#
loop_
_entity_poly.entity_id
_entity_poly.type
_entity_poly.pdbx_seq_one_letter_code
_entity_poly.pdbx_strand_id
1 'polypeptide(L)'
;MHSILASAVAFSLLPLALAQTSGTFNTLTFNVAGLPGFLNGNDVPGDKETNTARIGELFTKYDISLIHVQEDFNYHATLYANDKHPYRTPTSGGVPFGSGLNSLSNFPYTGFQRVKWNTCSTFDSADCLTPKGFTFMRVKFAEGVVIDAYNLHADAGTTDADNTARASNLRQVSDYIKANSVGNAVVVFGDSNSRYTRTNDVPAVFSDENGMTDVWLQLVKNGVAPAKGADALLCENPSTTNECEIVDKVWYRGSPAIKLSAETFDYAGNMFLQENGDLLSDHNGVLVDFAWSLVDRFRVSDTFGGEEGTWYSDLDTVSGLSSSTVSSITLRGAERVDNISVKLASGETLSHGGTGGTESTLTLGSGETLASAMLCQGQKDGKTRIFYAEFTTSAGKTVSTGAKTDDCVTKTAETGRSIVGFLGRSGDEVDQLGFIYSN
;
A
#
# COMPACT_ATOMS: atom_id res chain seq x y z
N MET A 1 -20.66 48.70 44.75
CA MET A 1 -19.73 48.31 43.68
C MET A 1 -19.84 46.80 43.51
N HIS A 2 -20.56 46.34 42.50
CA HIS A 2 -20.66 44.92 42.15
C HIS A 2 -19.68 44.67 40.99
N SER A 3 -18.61 43.92 41.24
CA SER A 3 -17.67 43.50 40.20
C SER A 3 -18.22 42.29 39.47
N ILE A 4 -18.46 42.43 38.17
CA ILE A 4 -18.80 41.36 37.25
C ILE A 4 -17.48 40.72 36.79
N LEU A 5 -17.26 39.44 37.14
CA LEU A 5 -16.21 38.64 36.52
C LEU A 5 -16.67 38.23 35.11
N ALA A 6 -16.06 38.82 34.08
CA ALA A 6 -16.17 38.34 32.71
C ALA A 6 -15.28 37.10 32.55
N SER A 7 -15.89 35.93 32.35
CA SER A 7 -15.17 34.73 31.91
C SER A 7 -14.87 34.86 30.42
N ALA A 8 -13.59 35.05 30.08
CA ALA A 8 -13.12 34.97 28.71
C ALA A 8 -13.01 33.49 28.32
N VAL A 9 -13.90 33.03 27.44
CA VAL A 9 -13.78 31.73 26.77
C VAL A 9 -12.70 31.87 25.70
N ALA A 10 -11.54 31.26 25.92
CA ALA A 10 -10.51 31.14 24.91
C ALA A 10 -10.97 30.10 23.86
N PHE A 11 -11.39 30.58 22.68
CA PHE A 11 -11.51 29.71 21.51
C PHE A 11 -10.10 29.27 21.11
N SER A 12 -9.81 27.98 21.28
CA SER A 12 -8.65 27.36 20.65
C SER A 12 -8.85 27.37 19.14
N LEU A 13 -8.26 28.35 18.46
CA LEU A 13 -8.06 28.29 17.01
C LEU A 13 -7.08 27.15 16.76
N LEU A 14 -7.61 25.95 16.48
CA LEU A 14 -6.85 24.89 15.86
C LEU A 14 -6.26 25.47 14.56
N PRO A 15 -4.95 25.42 14.34
CA PRO A 15 -4.41 25.79 13.05
C PRO A 15 -5.05 24.86 12.02
N LEU A 16 -5.69 25.42 10.99
CA LEU A 16 -5.95 24.66 9.77
C LEU A 16 -4.59 24.23 9.25
N ALA A 17 -4.17 23.00 9.56
CA ALA A 17 -3.06 22.38 8.89
C ALA A 17 -3.45 22.35 7.40
N LEU A 18 -2.74 23.11 6.58
CA LEU A 18 -2.90 23.01 5.14
C LEU A 18 -2.60 21.56 4.75
N ALA A 19 -3.53 20.91 4.06
CA ALA A 19 -3.32 19.55 3.58
C ALA A 19 -2.06 19.52 2.71
N GLN A 20 -1.13 18.64 3.05
CA GLN A 20 0.10 18.47 2.32
C GLN A 20 -0.22 18.01 0.89
N THR A 21 0.20 18.78 -0.12
CA THR A 21 -0.11 18.49 -1.53
C THR A 21 1.04 17.81 -2.28
N SER A 22 2.22 17.76 -1.68
CA SER A 22 3.39 17.02 -2.17
C SER A 22 4.30 16.61 -1.03
N GLY A 23 5.14 15.60 -1.25
CA GLY A 23 6.10 15.12 -0.27
C GLY A 23 7.12 14.18 -0.87
N THR A 24 8.03 13.72 -0.02
CA THR A 24 9.03 12.71 -0.37
C THR A 24 9.04 11.63 0.69
N PHE A 25 9.49 10.44 0.32
CA PHE A 25 9.78 9.33 1.22
C PHE A 25 10.81 8.42 0.55
N ASN A 26 11.45 7.53 1.30
CA ASN A 26 12.30 6.50 0.73
C ASN A 26 11.84 5.09 1.12
N THR A 27 12.20 4.13 0.28
CA THR A 27 11.92 2.72 0.54
C THR A 27 13.22 1.94 0.60
N LEU A 28 13.28 0.97 1.51
CA LEU A 28 14.33 -0.05 1.51
C LEU A 28 13.71 -1.44 1.44
N THR A 29 14.12 -2.25 0.46
CA THR A 29 13.99 -3.71 0.58
C THR A 29 15.32 -4.29 1.06
N PHE A 30 15.27 -5.18 2.04
CA PHE A 30 16.47 -5.83 2.57
C PHE A 30 16.17 -7.23 3.10
N ASN A 31 16.70 -8.25 2.43
CA ASN A 31 16.78 -9.59 3.00
C ASN A 31 17.79 -9.55 4.17
N VAL A 32 17.34 -9.86 5.38
CA VAL A 32 18.14 -9.72 6.61
C VAL A 32 18.83 -11.02 7.04
N ALA A 33 18.76 -12.07 6.22
CA ALA A 33 19.41 -13.37 6.47
C ALA A 33 19.10 -13.96 7.87
N GLY A 34 17.87 -13.79 8.35
CA GLY A 34 17.46 -14.07 9.73
C GLY A 34 17.10 -15.53 10.03
N LEU A 35 17.59 -16.48 9.22
CA LEU A 35 17.54 -17.91 9.53
C LEU A 35 18.42 -18.24 10.74
N PRO A 36 18.04 -19.24 11.58
CA PRO A 36 18.90 -19.70 12.67
C PRO A 36 20.30 -20.06 12.15
N GLY A 37 21.36 -19.55 12.79
CA GLY A 37 22.73 -19.76 12.31
C GLY A 37 23.17 -21.23 12.24
N PHE A 38 22.52 -22.14 12.99
CA PHE A 38 22.76 -23.59 12.90
C PHE A 38 22.07 -24.25 11.69
N LEU A 39 21.08 -23.60 11.07
CA LEU A 39 20.42 -24.04 9.85
C LEU A 39 21.13 -23.49 8.62
N ASN A 40 21.43 -22.19 8.61
CA ASN A 40 22.15 -21.55 7.52
C ASN A 40 22.87 -20.28 8.01
N GLY A 41 24.17 -20.18 7.72
CA GLY A 41 24.98 -19.00 7.99
C GLY A 41 24.92 -17.95 6.88
N ASN A 42 24.48 -18.32 5.67
CA ASN A 42 24.49 -17.49 4.45
C ASN A 42 25.89 -16.95 4.08
N ASP A 43 26.96 -17.56 4.58
CA ASP A 43 28.34 -17.03 4.49
C ASP A 43 28.48 -15.58 5.02
N VAL A 44 27.56 -15.15 5.89
CA VAL A 44 27.62 -13.84 6.57
C VAL A 44 28.50 -13.95 7.82
N PRO A 45 29.59 -13.17 7.93
CA PRO A 45 30.45 -13.20 9.11
C PRO A 45 29.73 -12.73 10.38
N GLY A 46 30.19 -13.23 11.54
CA GLY A 46 29.71 -12.78 12.85
C GLY A 46 28.48 -13.52 13.35
N ASP A 47 27.92 -13.01 14.45
CA ASP A 47 26.75 -13.59 15.10
C ASP A 47 25.46 -12.99 14.52
N LYS A 48 24.50 -13.86 14.15
CA LYS A 48 23.25 -13.46 13.49
C LYS A 48 22.39 -12.53 14.35
N GLU A 49 22.38 -12.72 15.67
CA GLU A 49 21.61 -11.85 16.57
C GLU A 49 22.23 -10.46 16.65
N THR A 50 23.55 -10.40 16.80
CA THR A 50 24.33 -9.15 16.80
C THR A 50 24.20 -8.40 15.48
N ASN A 51 24.28 -9.10 14.35
CA ASN A 51 24.07 -8.53 13.01
C ASN A 51 22.64 -7.99 12.89
N THR A 52 21.63 -8.74 13.33
CA THR A 52 20.23 -8.31 13.29
C THR A 52 19.99 -7.06 14.15
N ALA A 53 20.58 -7.01 15.35
CA ALA A 53 20.51 -5.83 16.22
C ALA A 53 21.07 -4.60 15.51
N ARG A 54 22.24 -4.75 14.88
CA ARG A 54 22.87 -3.68 14.11
C ARG A 54 22.03 -3.22 12.92
N ILE A 55 21.41 -4.15 12.18
CA ILE A 55 20.49 -3.81 11.08
C ILE A 55 19.36 -2.91 11.61
N GLY A 56 18.72 -3.26 12.74
CA GLY A 56 17.67 -2.46 13.37
C GLY A 56 18.14 -1.06 13.79
N GLU A 57 19.33 -0.96 14.39
CA GLU A 57 19.93 0.34 14.72
C GLU A 57 20.15 1.20 13.47
N LEU A 58 20.62 0.61 12.38
CA LEU A 58 20.92 1.31 11.14
C LEU A 58 19.66 1.76 10.41
N PHE A 59 18.58 0.97 10.42
CA PHE A 59 17.26 1.40 9.93
C PHE A 59 16.81 2.69 10.59
N THR A 60 16.95 2.77 11.92
CA THR A 60 16.63 3.98 12.69
C THR A 60 17.61 5.12 12.42
N LYS A 61 18.91 4.81 12.37
CA LYS A 61 19.98 5.81 12.17
C LYS A 61 19.82 6.55 10.84
N TYR A 62 19.40 5.83 9.78
CA TYR A 62 19.21 6.40 8.45
C TYR A 62 17.80 6.93 8.19
N ASP A 63 16.90 6.83 9.18
CA ASP A 63 15.52 7.35 9.12
C ASP A 63 14.77 6.92 7.85
N ILE A 64 14.78 5.62 7.57
CA ILE A 64 14.23 5.07 6.32
C ILE A 64 12.70 4.99 6.42
N SER A 65 11.99 5.74 5.58
CA SER A 65 10.55 5.96 5.68
C SER A 65 9.68 4.69 5.66
N LEU A 66 9.97 3.74 4.77
CA LEU A 66 9.24 2.48 4.65
C LEU A 66 10.20 1.34 4.29
N ILE A 67 10.24 0.31 5.13
CA ILE A 67 11.15 -0.82 4.99
C ILE A 67 10.34 -2.11 4.80
N HIS A 68 10.78 -2.94 3.86
CA HIS A 68 10.34 -4.32 3.69
C HIS A 68 11.53 -5.23 3.93
N VAL A 69 11.43 -6.08 4.97
CA VAL A 69 12.44 -7.08 5.26
C VAL A 69 11.98 -8.46 4.80
N GLN A 70 12.92 -9.24 4.28
CA GLN A 70 12.77 -10.66 3.96
C GLN A 70 13.70 -11.49 4.84
N GLU A 71 13.39 -12.78 5.01
CA GLU A 71 14.07 -13.69 5.94
C GLU A 71 14.11 -13.22 7.41
N ASP A 72 13.22 -12.32 7.79
CA ASP A 72 13.05 -11.93 9.18
C ASP A 72 12.27 -13.00 9.96
N PHE A 73 12.96 -14.10 10.26
CA PHE A 73 12.43 -15.28 10.95
C PHE A 73 12.72 -15.25 12.45
N ASN A 74 13.90 -15.73 12.87
CA ASN A 74 14.15 -16.10 14.27
C ASN A 74 14.73 -14.96 15.12
N TYR A 75 15.19 -13.88 14.48
CA TYR A 75 15.79 -12.71 15.14
C TYR A 75 14.87 -11.47 15.11
N HIS A 76 13.60 -11.64 14.74
CA HIS A 76 12.61 -10.55 14.66
C HIS A 76 12.49 -9.72 15.93
N ALA A 77 12.47 -10.37 17.11
CA ALA A 77 12.39 -9.66 18.38
C ALA A 77 13.62 -8.75 18.58
N THR A 78 14.80 -9.22 18.18
CA THR A 78 16.05 -8.44 18.23
C THR A 78 16.02 -7.28 17.25
N LEU A 79 15.54 -7.49 16.02
CA LEU A 79 15.36 -6.42 15.03
C LEU A 79 14.49 -5.31 15.61
N TYR A 80 13.33 -5.66 16.16
CA TYR A 80 12.36 -4.70 16.70
C TYR A 80 12.82 -4.04 18.01
N ALA A 81 13.63 -4.73 18.82
CA ALA A 81 14.20 -4.15 20.03
C ALA A 81 15.21 -3.02 19.73
N ASN A 82 15.85 -3.05 18.56
CA ASN A 82 16.89 -2.10 18.17
C ASN A 82 16.46 -1.07 17.12
N ASP A 83 15.31 -1.29 16.48
CA ASP A 83 14.66 -0.32 15.61
C ASP A 83 13.74 0.66 16.39
N LYS A 84 13.37 1.81 15.81
CA LYS A 84 12.45 2.81 16.38
C LYS A 84 11.27 3.24 15.49
N HIS A 85 11.03 2.61 14.35
CA HIS A 85 9.86 2.92 13.52
C HIS A 85 8.56 2.73 14.29
N PRO A 86 7.64 3.71 14.27
CA PRO A 86 6.42 3.69 15.07
C PRO A 86 5.37 2.68 14.59
N TYR A 87 5.37 2.31 13.30
CA TYR A 87 4.41 1.39 12.74
C TYR A 87 5.11 0.14 12.21
N ARG A 88 4.71 -1.03 12.70
CA ARG A 88 5.38 -2.30 12.46
C ARG A 88 4.39 -3.42 12.30
N THR A 89 4.60 -4.27 11.29
CA THR A 89 3.74 -5.43 11.06
C THR A 89 3.99 -6.51 12.12
N PRO A 90 2.94 -7.23 12.56
CA PRO A 90 3.15 -8.37 13.44
C PRO A 90 3.88 -9.50 12.70
N THR A 91 4.80 -10.17 13.39
CA THR A 91 5.45 -11.38 12.87
C THR A 91 4.49 -12.56 12.75
N SER A 92 4.75 -13.41 11.75
CA SER A 92 4.12 -14.73 11.60
C SER A 92 4.87 -15.85 12.33
N GLY A 93 5.91 -15.53 13.11
CA GLY A 93 6.79 -16.49 13.78
C GLY A 93 8.08 -16.79 13.02
N GLY A 94 8.95 -17.61 13.61
CA GLY A 94 10.19 -18.09 12.99
C GLY A 94 9.97 -19.30 12.09
N VAL A 95 11.04 -19.84 11.52
CA VAL A 95 10.95 -21.08 10.75
C VAL A 95 10.52 -22.26 11.64
N PRO A 96 9.70 -23.22 11.13
CA PRO A 96 9.16 -23.31 9.77
C PRO A 96 7.77 -22.65 9.60
N PHE A 97 7.29 -21.89 10.58
CA PHE A 97 5.89 -21.42 10.62
C PHE A 97 5.69 -20.02 10.05
N GLY A 98 6.73 -19.19 10.02
CA GLY A 98 6.66 -17.83 9.53
C GLY A 98 7.02 -17.68 8.06
N SER A 99 6.56 -16.61 7.42
CA SER A 99 6.97 -16.29 6.04
C SER A 99 8.30 -15.54 5.93
N GLY A 100 8.80 -14.98 7.05
CA GLY A 100 9.99 -14.13 7.06
C GLY A 100 9.79 -12.72 6.51
N LEU A 101 8.55 -12.32 6.22
CA LEU A 101 8.21 -11.01 5.65
C LEU A 101 7.65 -10.07 6.71
N ASN A 102 8.32 -8.96 6.99
CA ASN A 102 7.80 -7.92 7.87
C ASN A 102 8.08 -6.54 7.29
N SER A 103 7.39 -5.54 7.81
CA SER A 103 7.53 -4.15 7.39
C SER A 103 7.65 -3.23 8.59
N LEU A 104 8.44 -2.17 8.42
CA LEU A 104 8.64 -1.10 9.38
C LEU A 104 8.37 0.22 8.67
N SER A 105 7.67 1.16 9.30
CA SER A 105 7.30 2.42 8.66
C SER A 105 7.22 3.59 9.62
N ASN A 106 7.60 4.77 9.13
CA ASN A 106 7.33 6.06 9.74
C ASN A 106 5.87 6.50 9.55
N PHE A 107 5.11 5.81 8.69
CA PHE A 107 3.74 6.16 8.32
C PHE A 107 2.74 5.10 8.80
N PRO A 108 1.54 5.51 9.26
CA PRO A 108 0.51 4.56 9.66
C PRO A 108 0.03 3.74 8.46
N TYR A 109 -0.39 2.51 8.73
CA TYR A 109 -0.93 1.63 7.71
C TYR A 109 -2.19 0.91 8.16
N THR A 110 -2.96 0.44 7.17
CA THR A 110 -4.16 -0.38 7.35
C THR A 110 -4.16 -1.55 6.36
N GLY A 111 -5.12 -2.47 6.48
CA GLY A 111 -5.35 -3.52 5.50
C GLY A 111 -4.20 -4.53 5.38
N PHE A 112 -3.45 -4.79 6.45
CA PHE A 112 -2.31 -5.71 6.38
C PHE A 112 -2.77 -7.14 6.08
N GLN A 113 -2.25 -7.72 5.01
CA GLN A 113 -2.53 -9.09 4.59
C GLN A 113 -1.23 -9.85 4.35
N ARG A 114 -1.26 -11.15 4.59
CA ARG A 114 -0.16 -12.08 4.33
C ARG A 114 -0.67 -13.23 3.48
N VAL A 115 -0.12 -13.38 2.29
CA VAL A 115 -0.62 -14.31 1.28
C VAL A 115 0.49 -15.30 0.95
N LYS A 116 0.24 -16.58 1.23
CA LYS A 116 1.15 -17.67 0.92
C LYS A 116 1.19 -17.90 -0.60
N TRP A 117 2.35 -18.29 -1.11
CA TRP A 117 2.47 -18.75 -2.49
C TRP A 117 1.62 -19.98 -2.77
N ASN A 118 0.91 -19.96 -3.90
CA ASN A 118 0.17 -21.12 -4.40
C ASN A 118 1.11 -22.20 -4.99
N THR A 119 2.25 -21.75 -5.53
CA THR A 119 3.27 -22.58 -6.16
C THR A 119 4.63 -22.29 -5.51
N CYS A 120 5.37 -23.31 -5.13
CA CYS A 120 6.71 -23.23 -4.56
C CYS A 120 7.53 -24.46 -4.99
N SER A 121 8.85 -24.38 -4.83
CA SER A 121 9.80 -25.48 -5.02
C SER A 121 10.49 -25.85 -3.70
N THR A 122 11.06 -27.06 -3.63
CA THR A 122 11.97 -27.47 -2.54
C THR A 122 13.31 -28.02 -3.06
N PHE A 123 13.60 -27.90 -4.36
CA PHE A 123 14.70 -28.64 -4.99
C PHE A 123 16.06 -27.99 -4.75
N ASP A 124 16.21 -26.70 -5.07
CA ASP A 124 17.44 -25.94 -4.77
C ASP A 124 17.37 -25.23 -3.41
N SER A 125 16.17 -24.86 -2.98
CA SER A 125 15.92 -24.11 -1.75
C SER A 125 14.69 -24.66 -1.04
N ALA A 126 14.63 -24.63 0.29
CA ALA A 126 13.57 -25.23 1.09
C ALA A 126 12.24 -24.43 1.08
N ASP A 127 11.86 -23.83 -0.04
CA ASP A 127 10.86 -22.77 -0.09
C ASP A 127 9.44 -23.23 0.24
N CYS A 128 9.05 -24.48 -0.07
CA CYS A 128 7.77 -25.01 0.43
C CYS A 128 7.77 -25.42 1.91
N LEU A 129 8.92 -25.46 2.59
CA LEU A 129 9.01 -25.89 3.99
C LEU A 129 8.66 -24.79 4.99
N THR A 130 8.45 -23.56 4.50
CA THR A 130 7.97 -22.40 5.28
C THR A 130 6.90 -21.68 4.46
N PRO A 131 5.94 -20.96 5.07
CA PRO A 131 4.89 -20.29 4.30
C PRO A 131 5.38 -19.00 3.63
N LYS A 132 6.37 -19.09 2.74
CA LYS A 132 6.81 -18.00 1.86
C LYS A 132 5.64 -17.44 1.06
N GLY A 133 5.73 -16.16 0.71
CA GLY A 133 4.61 -15.42 0.17
C GLY A 133 4.93 -13.97 -0.16
N PHE A 134 3.88 -13.16 -0.11
CA PHE A 134 3.96 -11.72 -0.08
C PHE A 134 3.09 -11.15 1.05
N THR A 135 3.35 -9.91 1.44
CA THR A 135 2.45 -9.12 2.27
C THR A 135 1.96 -7.89 1.51
N PHE A 136 0.79 -7.41 1.90
CA PHE A 136 0.18 -6.20 1.39
C PHE A 136 -0.19 -5.29 2.55
N MET A 137 -0.04 -3.98 2.40
CA MET A 137 -0.51 -2.96 3.34
C MET A 137 -0.82 -1.65 2.62
N ARG A 138 -1.72 -0.84 3.19
CA ARG A 138 -2.04 0.49 2.69
C ARG A 138 -1.38 1.55 3.57
N VAL A 139 -0.37 2.22 3.06
CA VAL A 139 0.43 3.18 3.84
C VAL A 139 -0.07 4.59 3.60
N LYS A 140 -0.42 5.30 4.68
CA LYS A 140 -0.93 6.68 4.61
C LYS A 140 0.23 7.67 4.79
N PHE A 141 0.67 8.28 3.70
CA PHE A 141 1.75 9.27 3.68
C PHE A 141 1.26 10.68 4.06
N ALA A 142 0.01 11.00 3.74
CA ALA A 142 -0.69 12.23 4.12
C ALA A 142 -2.21 12.00 4.05
N GLU A 143 -3.02 12.97 4.46
CA GLU A 143 -4.49 12.90 4.26
C GLU A 143 -4.82 12.69 2.78
N GLY A 144 -5.58 11.63 2.47
CA GLY A 144 -5.92 11.31 1.08
C GLY A 144 -4.76 10.79 0.21
N VAL A 145 -3.58 10.58 0.78
CA VAL A 145 -2.40 10.04 0.09
C VAL A 145 -2.09 8.67 0.67
N VAL A 146 -2.71 7.66 0.07
CA VAL A 146 -2.51 6.25 0.41
C VAL A 146 -1.83 5.55 -0.76
N ILE A 147 -0.73 4.86 -0.47
CA ILE A 147 -0.01 4.03 -1.44
C ILE A 147 -0.05 2.59 -0.95
N ASP A 148 -0.46 1.69 -1.85
CA ASP A 148 -0.49 0.27 -1.59
C ASP A 148 0.95 -0.29 -1.71
N ALA A 149 1.44 -0.89 -0.64
CA ALA A 149 2.80 -1.41 -0.53
C ALA A 149 2.82 -2.94 -0.44
N TYR A 150 3.70 -3.57 -1.24
CA TYR A 150 3.84 -5.02 -1.34
C TYR A 150 5.28 -5.46 -1.03
N ASN A 151 5.43 -6.32 -0.02
CA ASN A 151 6.68 -7.03 0.29
C ASN A 151 6.60 -8.44 -0.27
N LEU A 152 7.65 -8.97 -0.88
CA LEU A 152 7.71 -10.34 -1.37
C LEU A 152 9.06 -11.00 -1.10
N HIS A 153 9.04 -12.33 -0.96
CA HIS A 153 10.21 -13.18 -1.09
C HIS A 153 9.84 -14.38 -1.96
N ALA A 154 10.17 -14.31 -3.25
CA ALA A 154 9.83 -15.33 -4.24
C ALA A 154 10.75 -16.56 -4.15
N ASP A 155 10.40 -17.61 -4.89
CA ASP A 155 11.13 -18.87 -4.96
C ASP A 155 12.59 -18.68 -5.44
N ALA A 156 13.54 -19.19 -4.64
CA ALA A 156 14.97 -19.13 -4.87
C ALA A 156 15.47 -20.34 -5.66
N GLY A 157 16.70 -20.26 -6.18
CA GLY A 157 17.27 -21.32 -7.01
C GLY A 157 16.97 -21.17 -8.50
N THR A 158 17.51 -22.10 -9.28
CA THR A 158 17.60 -21.97 -10.75
C THR A 158 17.19 -23.22 -11.52
N THR A 159 16.71 -24.27 -10.85
CA THR A 159 16.09 -25.40 -11.55
C THR A 159 14.83 -24.97 -12.30
N ASP A 160 14.36 -25.82 -13.23
CA ASP A 160 13.11 -25.57 -13.95
C ASP A 160 11.90 -25.44 -13.01
N ALA A 161 11.90 -26.17 -11.89
CA ALA A 161 10.87 -26.07 -10.87
C ALA A 161 10.90 -24.70 -10.17
N ASP A 162 12.08 -24.23 -9.78
CA ASP A 162 12.24 -22.92 -9.11
C ASP A 162 11.86 -21.78 -10.06
N ASN A 163 12.29 -21.86 -11.32
CA ASN A 163 11.94 -20.90 -12.36
C ASN A 163 10.42 -20.83 -12.58
N THR A 164 9.74 -21.99 -12.60
CA THR A 164 8.28 -22.07 -12.72
C THR A 164 7.57 -21.48 -11.50
N ALA A 165 8.02 -21.84 -10.30
CA ALA A 165 7.46 -21.35 -9.05
C ALA A 165 7.62 -19.83 -8.91
N ARG A 166 8.83 -19.30 -9.13
CA ARG A 166 9.11 -17.86 -9.08
C ARG A 166 8.27 -17.07 -10.08
N ALA A 167 8.15 -17.55 -11.33
CA ALA A 167 7.27 -16.92 -12.31
C ALA A 167 5.80 -16.93 -11.87
N SER A 168 5.33 -18.02 -11.27
CA SER A 168 4.00 -18.10 -10.66
C SER A 168 3.83 -17.13 -9.48
N ASN A 169 4.87 -16.91 -8.66
CA ASN A 169 4.82 -16.00 -7.52
C ASN A 169 4.63 -14.55 -7.97
N LEU A 170 5.44 -14.07 -8.93
CA LEU A 170 5.31 -12.70 -9.44
C LEU A 170 3.96 -12.47 -10.12
N ARG A 171 3.43 -13.48 -10.84
CA ARG A 171 2.07 -13.44 -11.39
C ARG A 171 0.99 -13.38 -10.32
N GLN A 172 1.16 -14.12 -9.22
CA GLN A 172 0.23 -14.07 -8.09
C GLN A 172 0.18 -12.67 -7.46
N VAL A 173 1.32 -11.97 -7.35
CA VAL A 173 1.35 -10.56 -6.91
C VAL A 173 0.68 -9.65 -7.95
N SER A 174 0.98 -9.82 -9.24
CA SER A 174 0.35 -9.08 -10.34
C SER A 174 -1.18 -9.16 -10.29
N ASP A 175 -1.73 -10.37 -10.15
CA ASP A 175 -3.17 -10.57 -10.09
C ASP A 175 -3.79 -10.01 -8.79
N TYR A 176 -3.06 -10.06 -7.68
CA TYR A 176 -3.51 -9.44 -6.44
C TYR A 176 -3.59 -7.91 -6.57
N ILE A 177 -2.63 -7.26 -7.24
CA ILE A 177 -2.65 -5.82 -7.52
C ILE A 177 -3.89 -5.45 -8.34
N LYS A 178 -4.18 -6.21 -9.41
CA LYS A 178 -5.38 -5.99 -10.24
C LYS A 178 -6.67 -6.09 -9.43
N ALA A 179 -6.73 -6.98 -8.44
CA ALA A 179 -7.92 -7.19 -7.62
C ALA A 179 -8.04 -6.20 -6.44
N ASN A 180 -6.93 -5.72 -5.87
CA ASN A 180 -6.94 -5.03 -4.57
C ASN A 180 -6.39 -3.59 -4.59
N SER A 181 -5.84 -3.15 -5.72
CA SER A 181 -5.19 -1.84 -5.88
C SER A 181 -5.71 -1.03 -7.07
N VAL A 182 -6.92 -1.34 -7.57
CA VAL A 182 -7.62 -0.53 -8.58
C VAL A 182 -7.73 0.92 -8.08
N GLY A 183 -7.38 1.89 -8.92
CA GLY A 183 -7.37 3.31 -8.59
C GLY A 183 -6.30 3.78 -7.57
N ASN A 184 -5.51 2.88 -6.97
CA ASN A 184 -4.48 3.26 -6.00
C ASN A 184 -3.09 3.38 -6.64
N ALA A 185 -2.26 4.26 -6.08
CA ALA A 185 -0.83 4.24 -6.33
C ALA A 185 -0.23 3.00 -5.66
N VAL A 186 0.79 2.41 -6.27
CA VAL A 186 1.33 1.12 -5.83
C VAL A 186 2.85 1.15 -5.82
N VAL A 187 3.47 0.57 -4.79
CA VAL A 187 4.88 0.22 -4.73
C VAL A 187 5.03 -1.27 -4.39
N VAL A 188 5.84 -1.99 -5.16
CA VAL A 188 6.19 -3.39 -4.91
C VAL A 188 7.69 -3.45 -4.74
N PHE A 189 8.18 -3.94 -3.62
CA PHE A 189 9.60 -4.06 -3.37
C PHE A 189 9.92 -5.22 -2.44
N GLY A 190 10.94 -5.99 -2.79
CA GLY A 190 11.22 -7.25 -2.13
C GLY A 190 12.30 -8.05 -2.85
N ASP A 191 12.66 -9.18 -2.26
CA ASP A 191 13.46 -10.20 -2.91
C ASP A 191 12.60 -10.95 -3.93
N SER A 192 12.70 -10.53 -5.19
CA SER A 192 11.96 -11.15 -6.29
C SER A 192 12.57 -12.47 -6.75
N ASN A 193 13.75 -12.83 -6.22
CA ASN A 193 14.63 -13.87 -6.71
C ASN A 193 14.87 -13.86 -8.22
N SER A 194 14.53 -12.78 -8.94
CA SER A 194 14.45 -12.74 -10.41
C SER A 194 15.53 -11.85 -11.01
N ARG A 195 15.94 -12.17 -12.24
CA ARG A 195 16.81 -11.33 -13.08
C ARG A 195 16.26 -11.19 -14.50
N TYR A 196 16.36 -10.02 -15.11
CA TYR A 196 16.03 -9.78 -16.52
C TYR A 196 16.89 -10.61 -17.46
N THR A 197 18.16 -10.83 -17.10
CA THR A 197 19.09 -11.68 -17.86
C THR A 197 18.70 -13.15 -17.86
N ARG A 198 17.88 -13.63 -16.91
CA ARG A 198 17.44 -15.03 -16.88
C ARG A 198 16.28 -15.28 -17.83
N THR A 199 16.44 -16.25 -18.73
CA THR A 199 15.46 -16.57 -19.79
C THR A 199 14.04 -16.77 -19.27
N ASN A 200 13.90 -17.55 -18.19
CA ASN A 200 12.60 -17.99 -17.66
C ASN A 200 11.99 -17.02 -16.64
N ASP A 201 12.76 -16.03 -16.18
CA ASP A 201 12.27 -15.06 -15.19
C ASP A 201 11.32 -14.05 -15.83
N VAL A 202 10.39 -13.52 -15.04
CA VAL A 202 9.34 -12.60 -15.51
C VAL A 202 9.21 -11.32 -14.67
N PRO A 203 10.32 -10.64 -14.28
CA PRO A 203 10.22 -9.38 -13.52
C PRO A 203 9.42 -8.29 -14.26
N ALA A 204 9.34 -8.36 -15.59
CA ALA A 204 8.51 -7.47 -16.43
C ALA A 204 6.99 -7.66 -16.26
N VAL A 205 6.51 -8.67 -15.52
CA VAL A 205 5.06 -8.89 -15.36
C VAL A 205 4.34 -7.67 -14.77
N PHE A 206 5.00 -6.90 -13.89
CA PHE A 206 4.42 -5.70 -13.31
C PHE A 206 4.31 -4.55 -14.31
N SER A 207 5.28 -4.37 -15.20
CA SER A 207 5.17 -3.40 -16.29
C SER A 207 4.12 -3.83 -17.32
N ASP A 208 4.15 -5.10 -17.70
CA ASP A 208 3.32 -5.65 -18.77
C ASP A 208 1.84 -5.68 -18.40
N GLU A 209 1.52 -5.97 -17.14
CA GLU A 209 0.15 -6.24 -16.71
C GLU A 209 -0.43 -5.21 -15.73
N ASN A 210 0.41 -4.39 -15.09
CA ASN A 210 -0.04 -3.41 -14.08
C ASN A 210 0.38 -1.98 -14.38
N GLY A 211 1.04 -1.72 -15.52
CA GLY A 211 1.49 -0.38 -15.89
C GLY A 211 2.51 0.20 -14.89
N MET A 212 3.30 -0.67 -14.25
CA MET A 212 4.32 -0.28 -13.29
C MET A 212 5.68 -0.04 -13.98
N THR A 213 6.49 0.81 -13.37
CA THR A 213 7.86 1.08 -13.77
C THR A 213 8.81 0.38 -12.83
N ASP A 214 9.79 -0.36 -13.36
CA ASP A 214 10.94 -0.86 -12.62
C ASP A 214 11.94 0.29 -12.41
N VAL A 215 12.30 0.57 -11.16
CA VAL A 215 13.13 1.73 -10.80
C VAL A 215 14.56 1.57 -11.31
N TRP A 216 15.15 0.37 -11.20
CA TRP A 216 16.51 0.12 -11.68
C TRP A 216 16.58 0.27 -13.20
N LEU A 217 15.59 -0.27 -13.91
CA LEU A 217 15.52 -0.06 -15.35
C LEU A 217 15.41 1.42 -15.70
N GLN A 218 14.50 2.14 -15.04
CA GLN A 218 14.26 3.56 -15.31
C GLN A 218 15.50 4.42 -15.07
N LEU A 219 16.09 4.32 -13.88
CA LEU A 219 17.12 5.26 -13.41
C LEU A 219 18.54 4.83 -13.76
N VAL A 220 18.80 3.53 -13.92
CA VAL A 220 20.15 3.00 -14.20
C VAL A 220 20.27 2.51 -15.65
N LYS A 221 19.25 1.81 -16.16
CA LYS A 221 19.30 1.22 -17.52
C LYS A 221 18.58 2.02 -18.59
N ASN A 222 18.24 3.29 -18.33
CA ASN A 222 17.56 4.18 -19.28
C ASN A 222 16.26 3.57 -19.87
N GLY A 223 15.53 2.83 -19.05
CA GLY A 223 14.29 2.14 -19.42
C GLY A 223 14.47 0.87 -20.26
N VAL A 224 15.70 0.40 -20.51
CA VAL A 224 15.96 -0.76 -21.38
C VAL A 224 16.37 -1.97 -20.55
N ALA A 225 15.54 -3.01 -20.55
CA ALA A 225 15.87 -4.27 -19.90
C ALA A 225 17.05 -4.99 -20.60
N PRO A 226 17.96 -5.61 -19.84
CA PRO A 226 18.92 -6.57 -20.38
C PRO A 226 18.22 -7.67 -21.18
N ALA A 227 18.89 -8.19 -22.21
CA ALA A 227 18.34 -9.27 -23.02
C ALA A 227 18.23 -10.56 -22.20
N LYS A 228 17.08 -11.24 -22.32
CA LYS A 228 16.89 -12.57 -21.76
C LYS A 228 17.88 -13.58 -22.34
N GLY A 229 18.52 -14.35 -21.48
CA GLY A 229 19.55 -15.33 -21.85
C GLY A 229 20.94 -14.74 -22.08
N ALA A 230 21.12 -13.43 -21.88
CA ALA A 230 22.45 -12.84 -21.85
C ALA A 230 23.22 -13.24 -20.58
N ASP A 231 24.54 -13.03 -20.60
CA ASP A 231 25.39 -13.25 -19.43
C ASP A 231 24.86 -12.46 -18.22
N ALA A 232 24.91 -13.10 -17.03
CA ALA A 232 24.43 -12.48 -15.81
C ALA A 232 25.29 -11.25 -15.45
N LEU A 233 24.63 -10.13 -15.16
CA LEU A 233 25.27 -8.91 -14.67
C LEU A 233 25.52 -9.01 -13.17
N LEU A 234 26.43 -9.89 -12.74
CA LEU A 234 26.64 -10.17 -11.32
C LEU A 234 27.15 -8.95 -10.54
N CYS A 235 26.62 -8.76 -9.33
CA CYS A 235 27.07 -7.74 -8.39
C CYS A 235 28.04 -8.33 -7.35
N GLU A 236 28.93 -7.48 -6.86
CA GLU A 236 29.65 -7.70 -5.60
C GLU A 236 28.71 -7.45 -4.40
N ASN A 237 29.09 -7.91 -3.21
CA ASN A 237 28.43 -7.56 -1.95
C ASN A 237 29.50 -7.11 -0.93
N PRO A 238 29.54 -5.82 -0.52
CA PRO A 238 28.65 -4.74 -0.96
C PRO A 238 28.92 -4.39 -2.44
N SER A 239 27.89 -3.95 -3.16
CA SER A 239 28.06 -3.57 -4.56
C SER A 239 28.88 -2.29 -4.68
N THR A 240 29.82 -2.28 -5.62
CA THR A 240 30.64 -1.11 -5.97
C THR A 240 30.03 -0.27 -7.10
N THR A 241 28.90 -0.71 -7.66
CA THR A 241 28.20 -0.06 -8.77
C THR A 241 26.71 -0.38 -8.76
N ASN A 242 25.88 0.52 -9.29
CA ASN A 242 24.45 0.27 -9.50
C ASN A 242 24.17 -0.41 -10.85
N GLU A 243 25.18 -0.53 -11.72
CA GLU A 243 25.04 -1.05 -13.09
C GLU A 243 24.86 -2.57 -13.20
N CYS A 244 25.18 -3.31 -12.14
CA CYS A 244 24.96 -4.74 -12.09
C CYS A 244 23.50 -5.07 -11.68
N GLU A 245 23.12 -6.34 -11.73
CA GLU A 245 21.77 -6.82 -11.46
C GLU A 245 21.71 -7.77 -10.24
N ILE A 246 20.98 -7.34 -9.21
CA ILE A 246 20.56 -8.21 -8.10
C ILE A 246 19.10 -8.64 -8.23
N VAL A 247 18.68 -9.51 -7.30
CA VAL A 247 17.35 -10.11 -7.25
C VAL A 247 16.32 -9.31 -6.47
N ASP A 248 16.78 -8.46 -5.57
CA ASP A 248 15.97 -7.45 -4.89
C ASP A 248 15.60 -6.33 -5.86
N LYS A 249 14.31 -6.01 -5.97
CA LYS A 249 13.80 -5.09 -6.98
C LYS A 249 12.70 -4.19 -6.42
N VAL A 250 12.48 -3.06 -7.10
CA VAL A 250 11.46 -2.05 -6.76
C VAL A 250 10.69 -1.69 -8.03
N TRP A 251 9.36 -1.79 -7.96
CA TRP A 251 8.44 -1.34 -8.99
C TRP A 251 7.44 -0.35 -8.41
N TYR A 252 6.99 0.61 -9.21
CA TYR A 252 5.96 1.55 -8.77
C TYR A 252 5.02 2.00 -9.88
N ARG A 253 3.85 2.53 -9.50
CA ARG A 253 3.00 3.35 -10.35
C ARG A 253 2.28 4.41 -9.52
N GLY A 254 1.97 5.55 -10.15
CA GLY A 254 1.05 6.53 -9.59
C GLY A 254 -0.42 6.10 -9.73
N SER A 255 -1.33 7.05 -9.52
CA SER A 255 -2.76 6.90 -9.77
C SER A 255 -3.33 8.18 -10.39
N PRO A 256 -4.60 8.19 -10.82
CA PRO A 256 -5.23 9.43 -11.30
C PRO A 256 -5.31 10.55 -10.26
N ALA A 257 -5.12 10.26 -8.96
CA ALA A 257 -5.10 11.25 -7.88
C ALA A 257 -3.69 11.55 -7.35
N ILE A 258 -2.71 10.68 -7.57
CA ILE A 258 -1.35 10.78 -7.02
C ILE A 258 -0.32 10.59 -8.13
N LYS A 259 0.48 11.63 -8.40
CA LYS A 259 1.74 11.46 -9.13
C LYS A 259 2.77 10.90 -8.18
N LEU A 260 3.46 9.85 -8.59
CA LEU A 260 4.56 9.22 -7.87
C LEU A 260 5.74 9.12 -8.83
N SER A 261 6.94 9.45 -8.40
CA SER A 261 8.18 9.33 -9.17
C SER A 261 9.31 8.79 -8.29
N ALA A 262 10.08 7.85 -8.82
CA ALA A 262 11.37 7.50 -8.25
C ALA A 262 12.42 8.55 -8.68
N GLU A 263 13.20 9.04 -7.73
CA GLU A 263 14.18 10.10 -7.94
C GLU A 263 15.62 9.57 -7.89
N THR A 264 15.88 8.61 -7.01
CA THR A 264 17.22 8.00 -6.84
C THR A 264 17.10 6.48 -6.69
N PHE A 265 18.18 5.78 -6.98
CA PHE A 265 18.32 4.35 -6.79
C PHE A 265 19.73 4.05 -6.28
N ASP A 266 19.84 3.22 -5.25
CA ASP A 266 21.13 2.76 -4.73
C ASP A 266 21.11 1.32 -4.23
N TYR A 267 22.16 0.55 -4.56
CA TYR A 267 22.50 -0.67 -3.85
C TYR A 267 23.23 -0.30 -2.56
N ALA A 268 22.44 -0.08 -1.51
CA ALA A 268 22.84 0.47 -0.22
C ALA A 268 23.66 -0.49 0.67
N GLY A 269 24.39 -1.47 0.11
CA GLY A 269 25.16 -2.44 0.88
C GLY A 269 26.17 -1.80 1.85
N ASN A 270 26.83 -0.71 1.43
CA ASN A 270 27.77 0.03 2.27
C ASN A 270 27.13 0.75 3.47
N MET A 271 25.80 0.94 3.46
CA MET A 271 25.08 1.47 4.62
C MET A 271 24.90 0.40 5.70
N PHE A 272 24.95 -0.89 5.33
CA PHE A 272 24.64 -2.02 6.20
C PHE A 272 25.85 -2.92 6.45
N LEU A 273 26.86 -2.33 7.06
CA LEU A 273 28.08 -3.02 7.49
C LEU A 273 28.21 -3.06 9.01
N GLN A 274 28.88 -4.11 9.48
CA GLN A 274 29.43 -4.19 10.82
C GLN A 274 30.48 -3.08 11.02
N GLU A 275 30.83 -2.78 12.28
CA GLU A 275 31.81 -1.71 12.58
C GLU A 275 33.21 -1.98 12.01
N ASN A 276 33.56 -3.25 11.83
CA ASN A 276 34.81 -3.70 11.22
C ASN A 276 34.78 -3.72 9.68
N GLY A 277 33.64 -3.37 9.07
CA GLY A 277 33.43 -3.39 7.61
C GLY A 277 32.87 -4.70 7.05
N ASP A 278 32.64 -5.72 7.88
CA ASP A 278 32.04 -6.98 7.43
C ASP A 278 30.56 -6.82 7.07
N LEU A 279 30.05 -7.72 6.24
CA LEU A 279 28.66 -7.76 5.80
C LEU A 279 27.70 -8.05 6.97
N LEU A 280 26.53 -7.41 6.96
CA LEU A 280 25.40 -7.76 7.83
C LEU A 280 24.42 -8.75 7.19
N SER A 281 24.43 -8.85 5.86
CA SER A 281 23.58 -9.73 5.07
C SER A 281 24.30 -10.17 3.79
N ASP A 282 23.91 -11.32 3.24
CA ASP A 282 24.34 -11.81 1.92
C ASP A 282 23.68 -11.05 0.76
N HIS A 283 22.73 -10.16 1.05
CA HIS A 283 22.11 -9.25 0.09
C HIS A 283 22.63 -7.81 0.22
N ASN A 284 22.59 -7.07 -0.89
CA ASN A 284 22.63 -5.61 -0.87
C ASN A 284 21.21 -5.09 -0.64
N GLY A 285 21.01 -4.17 0.31
CA GLY A 285 19.74 -3.43 0.39
C GLY A 285 19.50 -2.59 -0.86
N VAL A 286 18.24 -2.44 -1.30
CA VAL A 286 17.87 -1.53 -2.40
C VAL A 286 17.14 -0.32 -1.84
N LEU A 287 17.79 0.84 -1.89
CA LEU A 287 17.25 2.11 -1.42
C LEU A 287 16.76 2.93 -2.61
N VAL A 288 15.53 3.45 -2.51
CA VAL A 288 14.93 4.31 -3.53
C VAL A 288 14.29 5.51 -2.86
N ASP A 289 14.66 6.72 -3.29
CA ASP A 289 13.93 7.93 -2.92
C ASP A 289 12.77 8.16 -3.90
N PHE A 290 11.61 8.47 -3.35
CA PHE A 290 10.40 8.82 -4.09
C PHE A 290 9.95 10.25 -3.80
N ALA A 291 9.38 10.90 -4.80
CA ALA A 291 8.58 12.09 -4.66
C ALA A 291 7.12 11.81 -5.04
N TRP A 292 6.18 12.45 -4.35
CA TRP A 292 4.77 12.41 -4.68
C TRP A 292 4.13 13.79 -4.70
N SER A 293 3.08 13.93 -5.51
CA SER A 293 2.22 15.12 -5.52
C SER A 293 0.78 14.77 -5.90
N LEU A 294 -0.17 15.52 -5.36
CA LEU A 294 -1.59 15.37 -5.71
C LEU A 294 -1.84 15.85 -7.14
N VAL A 295 -2.67 15.13 -7.88
CA VAL A 295 -3.17 15.54 -9.20
C VAL A 295 -4.32 16.51 -9.02
N ASP A 296 -4.21 17.76 -9.46
CA ASP A 296 -5.21 18.82 -9.16
C ASP A 296 -6.67 18.48 -9.45
N ARG A 297 -6.92 17.70 -10.51
CA ARG A 297 -8.27 17.29 -10.92
C ARG A 297 -8.99 16.42 -9.89
N PHE A 298 -8.26 15.60 -9.13
CA PHE A 298 -8.85 14.66 -8.19
C PHE A 298 -8.25 14.77 -6.79
N ARG A 299 -9.10 14.65 -5.77
CA ARG A 299 -8.69 14.36 -4.40
C ARG A 299 -9.42 13.14 -3.92
N VAL A 300 -8.82 12.43 -2.99
CA VAL A 300 -9.40 11.25 -2.36
C VAL A 300 -9.45 11.52 -0.86
N SER A 301 -10.56 11.18 -0.20
CA SER A 301 -10.61 11.20 1.26
C SER A 301 -9.95 9.97 1.84
N ASP A 302 -9.56 10.06 3.12
CA ASP A 302 -9.46 8.86 3.94
C ASP A 302 -10.75 8.03 3.90
N THR A 303 -10.60 6.71 4.00
CA THR A 303 -11.73 5.78 4.09
C THR A 303 -12.19 5.62 5.55
N PHE A 304 -13.45 5.26 5.74
CA PHE A 304 -14.08 5.00 7.03
C PHE A 304 -14.85 3.67 6.95
N GLY A 305 -14.87 2.87 8.01
CA GLY A 305 -15.48 1.54 8.03
C GLY A 305 -14.47 0.39 8.12
N GLY A 306 -14.96 -0.84 7.96
CA GLY A 306 -14.22 -2.08 8.15
C GLY A 306 -13.46 -2.60 6.93
N GLU A 307 -12.45 -3.43 7.17
CA GLU A 307 -11.55 -3.98 6.15
C GLU A 307 -12.12 -5.25 5.45
N GLU A 308 -13.41 -5.50 5.62
CA GLU A 308 -14.12 -6.65 5.06
C GLU A 308 -14.55 -6.40 3.61
N GLY A 309 -15.11 -7.42 2.93
CA GLY A 309 -15.59 -7.28 1.55
C GLY A 309 -14.47 -7.19 0.51
N THR A 310 -14.81 -6.78 -0.71
CA THR A 310 -13.90 -6.63 -1.85
C THR A 310 -13.61 -5.16 -2.12
N TRP A 311 -12.36 -4.84 -2.44
CA TRP A 311 -11.95 -3.49 -2.78
C TRP A 311 -12.61 -3.00 -4.07
N TYR A 312 -12.99 -1.73 -4.09
CA TYR A 312 -13.39 -1.00 -5.29
C TYR A 312 -12.84 0.44 -5.27
N SER A 313 -12.72 1.02 -6.45
CA SER A 313 -12.45 2.44 -6.64
C SER A 313 -13.03 2.90 -7.96
N ASP A 314 -13.81 3.97 -7.94
CA ASP A 314 -14.36 4.59 -9.15
C ASP A 314 -13.35 5.51 -9.85
N LEU A 315 -12.14 5.66 -9.29
CA LEU A 315 -11.19 6.69 -9.71
C LEU A 315 -10.75 6.52 -11.17
N ASP A 316 -10.50 5.28 -11.59
CA ASP A 316 -10.12 4.99 -12.98
C ASP A 316 -11.27 5.34 -13.93
N THR A 317 -12.51 4.99 -13.56
CA THR A 317 -13.71 5.33 -14.34
C THR A 317 -13.89 6.83 -14.46
N VAL A 318 -13.93 7.58 -13.36
CA VAL A 318 -14.19 9.03 -13.40
C VAL A 318 -13.03 9.81 -14.04
N SER A 319 -11.80 9.30 -13.96
CA SER A 319 -10.64 9.93 -14.58
C SER A 319 -10.65 9.88 -16.11
N GLY A 320 -11.26 8.82 -16.67
CA GLY A 320 -11.44 8.65 -18.12
C GLY A 320 -12.54 9.53 -18.72
N LEU A 321 -13.40 10.12 -17.90
CA LEU A 321 -14.50 10.97 -18.37
C LEU A 321 -14.05 12.42 -18.59
N SER A 322 -14.75 13.15 -19.46
CA SER A 322 -14.53 14.61 -19.63
C SER A 322 -15.17 15.43 -18.50
N SER A 323 -16.24 14.92 -17.90
CA SER A 323 -16.94 15.49 -16.75
C SER A 323 -17.47 14.37 -15.87
N SER A 324 -17.39 14.56 -14.55
CA SER A 324 -17.83 13.61 -13.53
C SER A 324 -18.99 14.17 -12.69
N THR A 325 -19.79 15.07 -13.26
CA THR A 325 -20.93 15.69 -12.59
C THR A 325 -21.97 14.63 -12.19
N VAL A 326 -22.31 14.59 -10.90
CA VAL A 326 -23.35 13.69 -10.38
C VAL A 326 -24.73 14.26 -10.68
N SER A 327 -25.61 13.42 -11.25
CA SER A 327 -27.01 13.75 -11.57
C SER A 327 -28.00 13.18 -10.54
N SER A 328 -27.67 12.06 -9.90
CA SER A 328 -28.42 11.52 -8.78
C SER A 328 -27.56 10.65 -7.88
N ILE A 329 -27.96 10.53 -6.62
CA ILE A 329 -27.42 9.57 -5.66
C ILE A 329 -28.55 8.66 -5.18
N THR A 330 -28.26 7.37 -5.08
CA THR A 330 -29.17 6.33 -4.61
C THR A 330 -28.50 5.58 -3.47
N LEU A 331 -29.21 5.45 -2.36
CA LEU A 331 -28.79 4.67 -1.21
C LEU A 331 -29.76 3.51 -1.02
N ARG A 332 -29.24 2.35 -0.61
CA ARG A 332 -30.07 1.23 -0.14
C ARG A 332 -29.64 0.84 1.27
N GLY A 333 -30.59 0.65 2.15
CA GLY A 333 -30.27 0.26 3.52
C GLY A 333 -31.49 0.00 4.39
N ALA A 334 -31.23 -0.53 5.58
CA ALA A 334 -32.19 -0.67 6.67
C ALA A 334 -31.49 -0.38 8.00
N GLU A 335 -30.99 -1.40 8.70
CA GLU A 335 -30.15 -1.24 9.89
C GLU A 335 -28.71 -0.82 9.55
N ARG A 336 -28.28 -1.12 8.32
CA ARG A 336 -26.97 -0.79 7.75
C ARG A 336 -27.13 -0.29 6.32
N VAL A 337 -26.04 0.21 5.76
CA VAL A 337 -26.00 0.61 4.36
C VAL A 337 -25.69 -0.62 3.50
N ASP A 338 -26.67 -1.06 2.74
CA ASP A 338 -26.56 -2.18 1.81
C ASP A 338 -25.85 -1.77 0.51
N ASN A 339 -26.20 -0.60 -0.06
CA ASN A 339 -25.64 -0.11 -1.33
C ASN A 339 -25.53 1.42 -1.36
N ILE A 340 -24.53 1.90 -2.07
CA ILE A 340 -24.38 3.30 -2.45
C ILE A 340 -24.14 3.37 -3.95
N SER A 341 -24.87 4.26 -4.62
CA SER A 341 -24.72 4.48 -6.06
C SER A 341 -24.85 5.95 -6.44
N VAL A 342 -24.05 6.38 -7.41
CA VAL A 342 -24.24 7.66 -8.11
C VAL A 342 -24.43 7.43 -9.60
N LYS A 343 -25.29 8.24 -10.21
CA LYS A 343 -25.41 8.35 -11.66
C LYS A 343 -24.77 9.64 -12.12
N LEU A 344 -23.81 9.53 -13.03
CA LEU A 344 -23.16 10.69 -13.64
C LEU A 344 -24.02 11.25 -14.77
N ALA A 345 -23.90 12.56 -15.01
CA ALA A 345 -24.63 13.24 -16.09
C ALA A 345 -24.26 12.70 -17.48
N SER A 346 -23.09 12.09 -17.63
CA SER A 346 -22.62 11.38 -18.83
C SER A 346 -23.32 10.03 -19.04
N GLY A 347 -24.01 9.49 -18.03
CA GLY A 347 -24.83 8.28 -18.12
C GLY A 347 -24.29 7.09 -17.32
N GLU A 348 -23.01 7.10 -16.94
CA GLU A 348 -22.38 6.07 -16.13
C GLU A 348 -23.06 5.96 -14.76
N THR A 349 -23.19 4.73 -14.28
CA THR A 349 -23.68 4.44 -12.92
C THR A 349 -22.59 3.72 -12.17
N LEU A 350 -22.17 4.31 -11.05
CA LEU A 350 -21.21 3.75 -10.12
C LEU A 350 -22.03 3.19 -8.94
N SER A 351 -21.90 1.91 -8.61
CA SER A 351 -22.70 1.27 -7.56
C SER A 351 -21.90 0.21 -6.84
N HIS A 352 -21.93 0.25 -5.51
CA HIS A 352 -21.17 -0.62 -4.62
C HIS A 352 -22.03 -1.11 -3.47
N GLY A 353 -21.86 -2.39 -3.09
CA GLY A 353 -22.70 -3.08 -2.12
C GLY A 353 -23.78 -3.97 -2.75
N GLY A 354 -24.64 -4.54 -1.91
CA GLY A 354 -25.64 -5.53 -2.31
C GLY A 354 -26.96 -4.96 -2.80
N THR A 355 -27.99 -5.81 -2.79
CA THR A 355 -29.36 -5.46 -3.26
C THR A 355 -30.38 -5.38 -2.13
N GLY A 356 -29.94 -5.56 -0.88
CA GLY A 356 -30.78 -5.48 0.30
C GLY A 356 -31.30 -4.07 0.58
N GLY A 357 -31.98 -3.94 1.71
CA GLY A 357 -32.52 -2.68 2.19
C GLY A 357 -33.63 -2.06 1.33
N THR A 358 -34.05 -0.87 1.73
CA THR A 358 -34.98 -0.03 0.96
C THR A 358 -34.20 1.03 0.20
N GLU A 359 -34.57 1.25 -1.06
CA GLU A 359 -33.96 2.25 -1.92
C GLU A 359 -34.50 3.66 -1.63
N SER A 360 -33.59 4.63 -1.62
CA SER A 360 -33.90 6.05 -1.53
C SER A 360 -33.00 6.81 -2.50
N THR A 361 -33.60 7.62 -3.38
CA THR A 361 -32.89 8.35 -4.43
C THR A 361 -33.10 9.85 -4.29
N LEU A 362 -32.02 10.61 -4.43
CA LEU A 362 -32.04 12.06 -4.56
C LEU A 362 -31.49 12.47 -5.92
N THR A 363 -32.34 13.10 -6.73
CA THR A 363 -31.95 13.73 -8.00
C THR A 363 -31.43 15.14 -7.74
N LEU A 364 -30.27 15.45 -8.29
CA LEU A 364 -29.65 16.77 -8.21
C LEU A 364 -30.23 17.70 -9.28
N GLY A 365 -30.49 18.94 -8.91
CA GLY A 365 -30.88 20.01 -9.82
C GLY A 365 -29.72 20.46 -10.71
N SER A 366 -30.02 21.29 -11.71
CA SER A 366 -28.99 21.86 -12.57
C SER A 366 -27.99 22.70 -11.76
N GLY A 367 -26.69 22.38 -11.87
CA GLY A 367 -25.62 23.05 -11.12
C GLY A 367 -25.52 22.66 -9.64
N GLU A 368 -26.40 21.80 -9.14
CA GLU A 368 -26.33 21.24 -7.80
C GLU A 368 -25.24 20.16 -7.75
N THR A 369 -24.53 20.06 -6.63
CA THR A 369 -23.41 19.11 -6.45
C THR A 369 -23.57 18.34 -5.14
N LEU A 370 -22.95 17.16 -5.03
CA LEU A 370 -22.82 16.46 -3.74
C LEU A 370 -21.70 17.13 -2.93
N ALA A 371 -22.08 17.75 -1.81
CA ALA A 371 -21.17 18.61 -1.03
C ALA A 371 -20.55 17.88 0.16
N SER A 372 -21.31 17.04 0.85
CA SER A 372 -20.80 16.31 2.02
C SER A 372 -21.53 14.98 2.24
N ALA A 373 -20.91 14.15 3.07
CA ALA A 373 -21.50 12.91 3.56
C ALA A 373 -21.17 12.71 5.04
N MET A 374 -22.18 12.33 5.82
CA MET A 374 -22.03 11.81 7.18
C MET A 374 -22.12 10.28 7.12
N LEU A 375 -21.11 9.61 7.66
CA LEU A 375 -21.07 8.16 7.78
C LEU A 375 -21.02 7.79 9.25
N CYS A 376 -21.71 6.73 9.64
CA CYS A 376 -21.55 6.13 10.95
C CYS A 376 -21.28 4.64 10.83
N GLN A 377 -20.34 4.14 11.62
CA GLN A 377 -19.94 2.74 11.61
C GLN A 377 -20.40 2.02 12.88
N GLY A 378 -20.46 0.70 12.81
CA GLY A 378 -20.83 -0.14 13.94
C GLY A 378 -20.37 -1.58 13.72
N GLN A 379 -20.59 -2.41 14.73
CA GLN A 379 -20.19 -3.82 14.70
C GLN A 379 -21.37 -4.73 14.32
N LYS A 380 -21.13 -5.65 13.38
CA LYS A 380 -22.03 -6.76 13.04
C LYS A 380 -21.22 -8.05 12.99
N ASP A 381 -21.56 -9.02 13.84
CA ASP A 381 -20.88 -10.32 13.89
C ASP A 381 -19.35 -10.23 14.03
N GLY A 382 -18.88 -9.24 14.82
CA GLY A 382 -17.46 -8.96 15.02
C GLY A 382 -16.77 -8.17 13.90
N LYS A 383 -17.53 -7.73 12.89
CA LYS A 383 -17.03 -7.00 11.72
C LYS A 383 -17.56 -5.58 11.69
N THR A 384 -16.67 -4.60 11.51
CA THR A 384 -17.06 -3.20 11.35
C THR A 384 -17.71 -3.00 9.99
N ARG A 385 -18.85 -2.29 9.94
CA ARG A 385 -19.56 -1.95 8.70
C ARG A 385 -20.09 -0.52 8.75
N ILE A 386 -20.49 0.01 7.59
CA ILE A 386 -21.22 1.28 7.53
C ILE A 386 -22.68 1.04 7.92
N PHE A 387 -23.05 1.58 9.09
CA PHE A 387 -24.40 1.50 9.63
C PHE A 387 -25.31 2.61 9.12
N TYR A 388 -24.75 3.79 8.85
CA TYR A 388 -25.51 4.94 8.38
C TYR A 388 -24.73 5.72 7.32
N ALA A 389 -25.45 6.22 6.32
CA ALA A 389 -24.95 7.21 5.40
C ALA A 389 -26.01 8.29 5.15
N GLU A 390 -25.60 9.55 5.19
CA GLU A 390 -26.39 10.71 4.78
C GLU A 390 -25.56 11.60 3.88
N PHE A 391 -26.08 11.90 2.70
CA PHE A 391 -25.45 12.81 1.75
C PHE A 391 -26.20 14.13 1.72
N THR A 392 -25.46 15.22 1.65
CA THR A 392 -26.00 16.58 1.54
C THR A 392 -25.50 17.24 0.27
N THR A 393 -26.41 17.89 -0.46
CA THR A 393 -26.08 18.65 -1.67
C THR A 393 -25.70 20.09 -1.37
N SER A 394 -25.11 20.79 -2.35
CA SER A 394 -24.84 22.23 -2.27
C SER A 394 -26.10 23.09 -2.12
N ALA A 395 -27.28 22.57 -2.43
CA ALA A 395 -28.57 23.22 -2.19
C ALA A 395 -29.21 22.86 -0.84
N GLY A 396 -28.51 22.08 0.00
CA GLY A 396 -28.99 21.66 1.33
C GLY A 396 -30.03 20.54 1.31
N LYS A 397 -30.21 19.84 0.18
CA LYS A 397 -31.05 18.65 0.13
C LYS A 397 -30.29 17.46 0.69
N THR A 398 -30.99 16.54 1.32
CA THR A 398 -30.37 15.34 1.91
C THR A 398 -31.04 14.05 1.44
N VAL A 399 -30.26 12.97 1.46
CA VAL A 399 -30.74 11.59 1.39
C VAL A 399 -29.97 10.75 2.38
N SER A 400 -30.65 9.87 3.08
CA SER A 400 -30.02 8.98 4.06
C SER A 400 -30.62 7.58 4.07
N THR A 401 -29.86 6.64 4.63
CA THR A 401 -30.30 5.29 4.95
C THR A 401 -29.49 4.73 6.12
N GLY A 402 -29.96 3.65 6.72
CA GLY A 402 -29.26 2.99 7.82
C GLY A 402 -29.68 3.47 9.21
N ALA A 403 -29.05 2.91 10.24
CA ALA A 403 -29.23 3.31 11.64
C ALA A 403 -28.01 4.11 12.14
N LYS A 404 -28.24 5.34 12.62
CA LYS A 404 -27.18 6.18 13.17
C LYS A 404 -26.58 5.55 14.43
N THR A 405 -25.26 5.50 14.51
CA THR A 405 -24.51 5.05 15.70
C THR A 405 -23.80 6.24 16.37
N ASP A 406 -23.08 5.99 17.46
CA ASP A 406 -22.32 7.04 18.16
C ASP A 406 -20.95 7.34 17.50
N ASP A 407 -20.48 6.45 16.61
CA ASP A 407 -19.21 6.60 15.90
C ASP A 407 -19.45 7.06 14.47
N CYS A 408 -19.40 8.38 14.27
CA CYS A 408 -19.69 9.03 13.01
C CYS A 408 -18.57 9.99 12.57
N VAL A 409 -18.41 10.12 11.26
CA VAL A 409 -17.57 11.14 10.63
C VAL A 409 -18.39 11.91 9.60
N THR A 410 -18.09 13.20 9.43
CA THR A 410 -18.56 13.97 8.29
C THR A 410 -17.38 14.33 7.40
N LYS A 411 -17.48 14.00 6.11
CA LYS A 411 -16.52 14.36 5.09
C LYS A 411 -17.16 15.38 4.15
N THR A 412 -16.50 16.53 3.98
CA THR A 412 -16.99 17.64 3.17
C THR A 412 -16.02 17.91 2.04
N ALA A 413 -16.53 18.07 0.82
CA ALA A 413 -15.71 18.47 -0.31
C ALA A 413 -15.16 19.89 -0.10
N GLU A 414 -13.89 20.08 -0.43
CA GLU A 414 -13.26 21.40 -0.38
C GLU A 414 -13.97 22.39 -1.33
N THR A 415 -13.81 23.69 -1.06
CA THR A 415 -14.36 24.75 -1.92
C THR A 415 -13.98 24.53 -3.39
N GLY A 416 -14.98 24.53 -4.27
CA GLY A 416 -14.79 24.32 -5.71
C GLY A 416 -14.65 22.85 -6.10
N ARG A 417 -14.88 21.90 -5.18
CA ARG A 417 -14.96 20.47 -5.47
C ARG A 417 -16.29 19.88 -5.02
N SER A 418 -16.61 18.70 -5.53
CA SER A 418 -17.77 17.90 -5.14
C SER A 418 -17.46 16.42 -5.11
N ILE A 419 -18.26 15.63 -4.40
CA ILE A 419 -18.17 14.16 -4.43
C ILE A 419 -18.65 13.68 -5.81
N VAL A 420 -17.79 12.92 -6.50
CA VAL A 420 -18.05 12.43 -7.86
C VAL A 420 -18.00 10.90 -8.00
N GLY A 421 -17.60 10.21 -6.93
CA GLY A 421 -17.46 8.76 -6.90
C GLY A 421 -16.92 8.29 -5.57
N PHE A 422 -16.68 6.99 -5.47
CA PHE A 422 -16.35 6.33 -4.22
C PHE A 422 -15.15 5.40 -4.37
N LEU A 423 -14.54 5.09 -3.23
CA LEU A 423 -13.59 4.01 -3.06
C LEU A 423 -13.86 3.35 -1.72
N GLY A 424 -13.43 2.11 -1.54
CA GLY A 424 -13.66 1.43 -0.27
C GLY A 424 -13.85 -0.06 -0.48
N ARG A 425 -14.65 -0.66 0.40
CA ARG A 425 -14.86 -2.10 0.37
C ARG A 425 -16.33 -2.43 0.56
N SER A 426 -16.80 -3.41 -0.18
CA SER A 426 -18.19 -3.86 -0.11
C SER A 426 -18.34 -5.33 -0.46
N GLY A 427 -19.47 -5.89 -0.04
CA GLY A 427 -19.98 -7.19 -0.45
C GLY A 427 -21.50 -7.12 -0.52
N ASP A 428 -22.18 -7.90 0.32
CA ASP A 428 -23.65 -7.78 0.47
C ASP A 428 -24.07 -6.44 1.10
N GLU A 429 -23.18 -5.81 1.86
CA GLU A 429 -23.36 -4.48 2.48
C GLU A 429 -22.10 -3.62 2.19
N VAL A 430 -22.16 -2.31 2.47
CA VAL A 430 -20.98 -1.42 2.39
C VAL A 430 -20.17 -1.54 3.68
N ASP A 431 -18.95 -2.06 3.56
CA ASP A 431 -18.06 -2.30 4.71
C ASP A 431 -17.19 -1.06 5.00
N GLN A 432 -16.66 -0.43 3.96
CA GLN A 432 -15.81 0.77 4.06
C GLN A 432 -16.09 1.73 2.91
N LEU A 433 -16.04 3.04 3.19
CA LEU A 433 -16.30 4.09 2.21
C LEU A 433 -15.33 5.27 2.36
N GLY A 434 -14.81 5.71 1.24
CA GLY A 434 -14.13 6.98 1.02
C GLY A 434 -14.70 7.66 -0.23
N PHE A 435 -14.31 8.92 -0.43
CA PHE A 435 -14.88 9.79 -1.45
C PHE A 435 -13.83 10.24 -2.45
N ILE A 436 -14.23 10.31 -3.71
CA ILE A 436 -13.48 10.95 -4.77
C ILE A 436 -14.07 12.34 -4.97
N TYR A 437 -13.22 13.35 -4.91
CA TYR A 437 -13.58 14.73 -5.16
C TYR A 437 -13.00 15.22 -6.48
N SER A 438 -13.80 15.97 -7.24
CA SER A 438 -13.34 16.66 -8.45
C SER A 438 -13.97 18.04 -8.57
N ASN A 439 -13.35 18.89 -9.38
CA ASN A 439 -13.69 20.30 -9.57
C ASN A 439 -14.78 20.56 -10.62
#